data_AF-A0AAN8FJG4-F1
#
_entry.id   AF-A0AAN8FJG4-F1
#
_cell.length_a   1.000
_cell.length_b   1.000
_cell.length_c   1.000
_cell.angle_alpha   90.00
_cell.angle_beta   90.00
_cell.angle_gamma   90.00
#
_symmetry.space_group_name_H-M   'P 1'
#
loop_
_entity.id
_entity.type
_entity.pdbx_description
1 polymer ?
#
loop_
_entity_poly.entity_id
_entity_poly.type
_entity_poly.pdbx_seq_one_letter_code
_entity_poly.pdbx_strand_id
1 'polypeptide(L)'
;MNELEKQLGQKHGDESVLRSLHLAVVKYWQVKVVEELESIEDELPLVEMMKKRMQESTTGSATSNMSVQKSDPKPAPLRPFIITRSQQQKAVFGLGYPSIPTMTVDEWYNQRFGHASSTSQQQQHQPHVNDANAHSGELEQEEAEERERARLMRWDDYKDDHRRGWGNTHNKG
;
A
#
# COMPACT_ATOMS: atom_id res chain seq x y z
N MET A 1 10.22 -29.02 -22.99
CA MET A 1 9.82 -29.09 -24.40
C MET A 1 11.03 -29.30 -25.32
N ASN A 2 11.95 -28.34 -25.47
CA ASN A 2 13.03 -28.39 -26.47
C ASN A 2 13.90 -29.67 -26.45
N GLU A 3 14.26 -30.21 -25.28
CA GLU A 3 15.03 -31.46 -25.20
C GLU A 3 14.22 -32.71 -25.61
N LEU A 4 12.88 -32.65 -25.53
CA LEU A 4 11.96 -33.71 -25.97
C LEU A 4 11.79 -33.69 -27.50
N GLU A 5 11.72 -32.50 -28.11
CA GLU A 5 11.69 -32.34 -29.58
C GLU A 5 12.99 -32.84 -30.23
N LYS A 6 14.12 -32.62 -29.56
CA LYS A 6 15.43 -33.15 -29.96
C LYS A 6 15.50 -34.68 -29.91
N GLN A 7 14.87 -35.32 -28.92
CA GLN A 7 14.72 -36.78 -28.87
C GLN A 7 13.78 -37.30 -29.97
N LEU A 8 12.69 -36.57 -30.28
CA LEU A 8 11.78 -36.90 -31.39
C LEU A 8 12.47 -36.85 -32.76
N GLY A 9 13.43 -35.93 -32.95
CA GLY A 9 14.24 -35.82 -34.16
C GLY A 9 15.26 -36.95 -34.35
N GLN A 10 15.67 -37.62 -33.28
CA GLN A 10 16.54 -38.80 -33.35
C GLN A 10 15.68 -40.04 -33.64
N LYS A 11 15.58 -40.40 -34.93
CA LYS A 11 14.86 -41.61 -35.40
C LYS A 11 15.51 -42.91 -34.91
N HIS A 12 15.32 -43.26 -33.63
CA HIS A 12 15.81 -44.51 -33.07
C HIS A 12 14.69 -45.37 -32.43
N GLY A 13 14.09 -46.22 -33.26
CA GLY A 13 13.72 -47.58 -32.87
C GLY A 13 12.40 -47.81 -32.11
N ASP A 14 12.21 -47.21 -30.94
CA ASP A 14 11.20 -47.70 -30.00
C ASP A 14 9.86 -46.94 -30.06
N GLU A 15 8.93 -47.47 -30.86
CA GLU A 15 7.52 -47.04 -30.88
C GLU A 15 6.89 -47.09 -29.47
N SER A 16 7.31 -48.04 -28.63
CA SER A 16 6.89 -48.14 -27.23
C SER A 16 7.29 -46.92 -26.40
N VAL A 17 8.56 -46.47 -26.54
CA VAL A 17 9.07 -45.26 -25.87
C VAL A 17 8.35 -44.03 -26.41
N LEU A 18 8.20 -43.92 -27.73
CA LEU A 18 7.49 -42.83 -28.38
C LEU A 18 6.03 -42.73 -27.91
N ARG A 19 5.32 -43.85 -27.79
CA ARG A 19 3.95 -43.92 -27.26
C ARG A 19 3.91 -43.52 -25.79
N SER A 20 4.87 -43.98 -24.98
CA SER A 20 4.95 -43.61 -23.56
C SER A 20 5.17 -42.11 -23.37
N LEU A 21 6.01 -41.49 -24.23
CA LEU A 21 6.26 -40.06 -24.27
C LEU A 21 4.99 -39.27 -24.62
N HIS A 22 4.28 -39.65 -25.68
CA HIS A 22 3.03 -38.97 -26.06
C HIS A 22 1.97 -39.08 -24.95
N LEU A 23 1.84 -40.23 -24.29
CA LEU A 23 0.95 -40.41 -23.15
C LEU A 23 1.37 -39.55 -21.94
N ALA A 24 2.67 -39.36 -21.71
CA ALA A 24 3.18 -38.46 -20.66
C ALA A 24 2.87 -36.99 -20.99
N VAL A 25 3.03 -36.57 -22.25
CA VAL A 25 2.67 -35.22 -22.73
C VAL A 25 1.16 -34.96 -22.58
N VAL A 26 0.30 -35.92 -22.95
CA VAL A 26 -1.15 -35.80 -22.77
C VAL A 26 -1.52 -35.69 -21.28
N LYS A 27 -0.90 -36.49 -20.40
CA LYS A 27 -1.10 -36.39 -18.94
C LYS A 27 -0.62 -35.06 -18.35
N TYR A 28 0.51 -34.54 -18.82
CA TYR A 28 1.00 -33.21 -18.45
C TYR A 28 -0.01 -32.12 -18.84
N TRP A 29 -0.49 -32.13 -20.09
CA TRP A 29 -1.49 -31.18 -20.54
C TRP A 29 -2.84 -31.34 -19.83
N GLN A 30 -3.24 -32.55 -19.44
CA GLN A 30 -4.44 -32.78 -18.64
C GLN A 30 -4.35 -32.03 -17.30
N VAL A 31 -3.24 -32.14 -16.57
CA VAL A 31 -3.04 -31.41 -15.31
C VAL A 31 -2.94 -29.91 -15.58
N LYS A 32 -2.17 -29.51 -16.60
CA LYS A 32 -1.98 -28.10 -16.94
C LYS A 32 -3.30 -27.39 -17.28
N VAL A 33 -4.21 -28.03 -18.02
CA VAL A 33 -5.53 -27.46 -18.33
C VAL A 33 -6.38 -27.26 -17.09
N VAL A 34 -6.26 -28.10 -16.05
CA VAL A 34 -6.97 -27.89 -14.77
C VAL A 34 -6.42 -26.66 -14.05
N GLU A 35 -5.09 -26.51 -13.94
CA GLU A 35 -4.46 -25.32 -13.36
C GLU A 35 -4.86 -24.02 -14.10
N GLU A 36 -4.89 -24.04 -15.44
CA GLU A 36 -5.28 -22.88 -16.23
C GLU A 36 -6.78 -22.57 -16.10
N LEU A 37 -7.64 -23.58 -15.91
CA LEU A 37 -9.07 -23.36 -15.64
C LEU A 37 -9.31 -22.71 -14.28
N GLU A 38 -8.59 -23.14 -13.24
CA GLU A 38 -8.62 -22.52 -11.91
C GLU A 38 -8.12 -21.06 -12.00
N SER A 39 -7.00 -20.81 -12.71
CA SER A 39 -6.49 -19.45 -12.94
C SER A 39 -7.48 -18.55 -13.69
N ILE A 40 -8.22 -19.09 -14.67
CA ILE A 40 -9.26 -18.35 -15.39
C ILE A 40 -10.45 -18.03 -14.48
N GLU A 41 -10.86 -18.95 -13.60
CA GLU A 41 -11.94 -18.72 -12.63
C GLU A 41 -11.58 -17.58 -11.66
N ASP A 42 -10.34 -17.54 -11.18
CA ASP A 42 -9.81 -16.45 -10.34
C ASP A 42 -9.71 -15.10 -11.09
N GLU A 43 -9.45 -15.10 -12.40
CA GLU A 43 -9.35 -13.88 -13.22
C GLU A 43 -10.73 -13.28 -13.61
N LEU A 44 -11.78 -14.09 -13.78
CA LEU A 44 -13.13 -13.63 -14.12
C LEU A 44 -13.65 -12.44 -13.28
N PRO A 45 -13.57 -12.45 -11.93
CA PRO A 45 -14.01 -11.31 -11.11
C PRO A 45 -13.18 -10.04 -11.36
N LEU A 46 -11.87 -10.16 -11.64
CA LEU A 46 -11.01 -9.01 -11.97
C LEU A 46 -11.42 -8.39 -13.31
N VAL A 47 -11.70 -9.23 -14.32
CA VAL A 47 -12.17 -8.78 -15.64
C VAL A 47 -13.54 -8.09 -15.53
N GLU A 48 -14.47 -8.62 -14.74
CA GLU A 48 -15.79 -7.99 -14.53
C GLU A 48 -15.68 -6.67 -13.74
N MET A 49 -14.78 -6.57 -12.76
CA MET A 49 -14.49 -5.29 -12.09
C MET A 49 -13.87 -4.26 -13.05
N MET A 50 -12.95 -4.69 -13.93
CA MET A 50 -12.34 -3.83 -14.95
C MET A 50 -13.38 -3.35 -15.96
N LYS A 51 -14.28 -4.23 -16.39
CA LYS A 51 -15.40 -3.92 -17.30
C LYS A 51 -16.39 -2.93 -16.68
N LYS A 52 -16.78 -3.11 -15.41
CA LYS A 52 -17.62 -2.14 -14.68
C LYS A 52 -16.97 -0.76 -14.60
N ARG A 53 -15.71 -0.69 -14.17
CA ARG A 53 -14.93 0.57 -14.15
C ARG A 53 -14.85 1.22 -15.53
N MET A 54 -14.64 0.43 -16.58
CA MET A 54 -14.58 0.93 -17.96
C MET A 54 -15.94 1.47 -18.41
N GLN A 55 -17.04 0.78 -18.12
CA GLN A 55 -18.40 1.24 -18.43
C GLN A 55 -18.80 2.51 -17.66
N GLU A 56 -18.43 2.61 -16.38
CA GLU A 56 -18.58 3.84 -15.59
C GLU A 56 -17.79 5.00 -16.20
N SER A 57 -16.58 4.74 -16.70
CA SER A 57 -15.75 5.76 -17.36
C SER A 57 -16.24 6.18 -18.76
N THR A 58 -16.95 5.31 -19.49
CA THR A 58 -17.47 5.62 -20.84
C THR A 58 -18.90 6.15 -20.85
N THR A 59 -19.71 5.84 -19.82
CA THR A 59 -21.08 6.36 -19.68
C THR A 59 -21.16 7.62 -18.80
N GLY A 60 -20.15 7.88 -17.96
CA GLY A 60 -20.11 9.00 -17.03
C GLY A 60 -19.25 10.19 -17.47
N SER A 61 -19.76 11.05 -18.35
CA SER A 61 -19.28 12.44 -18.37
C SER A 61 -19.93 13.22 -17.22
N ALA A 62 -19.13 13.47 -16.17
CA ALA A 62 -19.42 14.35 -15.03
C ALA A 62 -20.63 14.02 -14.13
N THR A 63 -20.40 13.99 -12.81
CA THR A 63 -21.41 13.86 -11.70
C THR A 63 -22.05 12.45 -11.63
N SER A 64 -22.50 11.89 -10.49
CA SER A 64 -22.50 12.23 -9.05
C SER A 64 -22.90 10.98 -8.25
N ASN A 65 -22.55 10.72 -6.98
CA ASN A 65 -21.67 11.39 -6.00
C ASN A 65 -21.34 10.40 -4.85
N MET A 66 -20.21 10.59 -4.15
CA MET A 66 -20.18 10.48 -2.68
C MET A 66 -20.20 11.89 -2.12
N SER A 67 -20.95 12.12 -1.06
CA SER A 67 -21.29 13.46 -0.57
C SER A 67 -20.13 14.15 0.15
N VAL A 68 -19.36 14.96 -0.58
CA VAL A 68 -18.59 16.08 -0.02
C VAL A 68 -18.95 17.32 -0.83
N GLN A 69 -19.27 18.42 -0.15
CA GLN A 69 -19.90 19.58 -0.76
C GLN A 69 -18.95 20.28 -1.75
N LYS A 70 -19.43 20.49 -2.98
CA LYS A 70 -18.72 21.25 -4.01
C LYS A 70 -19.13 22.73 -3.96
N SER A 71 -18.53 23.47 -3.03
CA SER A 71 -18.57 24.95 -3.06
C SER A 71 -17.25 25.61 -2.69
N ASP A 72 -16.20 24.84 -2.40
CA ASP A 72 -14.85 25.40 -2.19
C ASP A 72 -14.00 25.30 -3.46
N PRO A 73 -13.21 26.35 -3.80
CA PRO A 73 -12.22 26.24 -4.86
C PRO A 73 -11.24 25.12 -4.52
N LYS A 74 -10.80 24.34 -5.53
CA LYS A 74 -9.82 23.26 -5.34
C LYS A 74 -8.68 23.76 -4.43
N PRO A 75 -8.45 23.15 -3.26
CA PRO A 75 -7.40 23.62 -2.37
C PRO A 75 -6.08 23.59 -3.14
N ALA A 76 -5.33 24.70 -3.06
CA ALA A 76 -4.04 24.80 -3.74
C ALA A 76 -3.16 23.60 -3.33
N PRO A 77 -2.36 23.04 -4.25
CA PRO A 77 -1.53 21.87 -3.95
C PRO A 77 -0.68 22.14 -2.70
N LEU A 78 -0.78 21.23 -1.72
CA LEU A 78 -0.18 21.40 -0.40
C LEU A 78 1.33 21.66 -0.56
N ARG A 79 1.76 22.86 -0.18
CA ARG A 79 3.18 23.22 -0.23
C ARG A 79 3.90 22.55 0.95
N PRO A 80 5.05 21.89 0.74
CA PRO A 80 5.81 21.30 1.84
C PRO A 80 6.30 22.42 2.76
N PHE A 81 5.95 22.32 4.04
CA PHE A 81 6.35 23.26 5.08
C PHE A 81 7.31 22.62 6.07
N ILE A 82 8.17 23.43 6.68
CA ILE A 82 9.10 23.01 7.73
C ILE A 82 8.70 23.71 9.04
N ILE A 83 8.56 22.94 10.11
CA ILE A 83 8.45 23.45 11.48
C ILE A 83 9.85 23.48 12.08
N THR A 84 10.24 24.61 12.65
CA THR A 84 11.60 24.84 13.20
C THR A 84 11.60 24.93 14.72
N ARG A 85 12.72 24.59 15.38
CA ARG A 85 12.78 24.62 16.86
C ARG A 85 12.87 26.04 17.42
N SER A 86 13.45 26.98 16.69
CA SER A 86 13.62 28.36 17.16
C SER A 86 13.33 29.41 16.08
N GLN A 87 12.99 30.62 16.51
CA GLN A 87 12.69 31.75 15.61
C GLN A 87 13.91 32.14 14.75
N GLN A 88 15.13 31.98 15.26
CA GLN A 88 16.36 32.18 14.49
C GLN A 88 16.49 31.16 13.34
N GLN A 89 16.15 29.90 13.59
CA GLN A 89 16.11 28.87 12.55
C GLN A 89 15.04 29.15 11.50
N LYS A 90 13.87 29.65 11.90
CA LYS A 90 12.80 30.10 10.99
C LYS A 90 13.27 31.21 10.03
N ALA A 91 14.17 32.09 10.49
CA ALA A 91 14.70 33.21 9.70
C ALA A 91 15.90 32.84 8.80
N VAL A 92 16.62 31.75 9.08
CA VAL A 92 17.84 31.34 8.34
C VAL A 92 17.57 30.17 7.39
N PHE A 93 16.77 29.19 7.78
CA PHE A 93 16.47 28.06 6.91
C PHE A 93 15.51 28.47 5.78
N GLY A 94 15.62 27.82 4.61
CA GLY A 94 14.78 28.10 3.45
C GLY A 94 15.23 29.27 2.56
N LEU A 95 16.24 30.06 2.95
CA LEU A 95 16.89 31.02 2.04
C LEU A 95 17.62 30.25 0.93
N GLY A 96 16.94 30.06 -0.21
CA GLY A 96 17.47 29.35 -1.38
C GLY A 96 16.85 27.97 -1.66
N TYR A 97 15.87 27.51 -0.88
CA TYR A 97 15.13 26.25 -1.14
C TYR A 97 13.61 26.50 -1.16
N PRO A 98 12.84 25.75 -1.98
CA PRO A 98 11.40 26.01 -2.18
C PRO A 98 10.51 25.80 -0.94
N SER A 99 11.02 25.15 0.10
CA SER A 99 10.33 24.91 1.38
C SER A 99 10.76 25.94 2.44
N ILE A 100 10.07 27.06 2.51
CA ILE A 100 10.33 28.12 3.51
C ILE A 100 9.73 27.70 4.88
N PRO A 101 10.51 27.76 5.99
CA PRO A 101 9.99 27.54 7.33
C PRO A 101 8.78 28.42 7.63
N THR A 102 7.64 27.78 7.89
CA THR A 102 6.37 28.51 7.98
C THR A 102 6.03 28.84 9.43
N MET A 103 6.46 28.00 10.38
CA MET A 103 6.24 28.19 11.82
C MET A 103 7.32 27.54 12.70
N THR A 104 7.35 27.92 13.99
CA THR A 104 8.13 27.25 15.03
C THR A 104 7.30 26.16 15.73
N VAL A 105 7.97 25.27 16.48
CA VAL A 105 7.29 24.25 17.31
C VAL A 105 6.33 24.91 18.32
N ASP A 106 6.76 26.01 18.95
CA ASP A 106 5.93 26.74 19.93
C ASP A 106 4.71 27.41 19.26
N GLU A 107 4.90 28.03 18.09
CA GLU A 107 3.79 28.58 17.29
C GLU A 107 2.77 27.50 16.91
N TRP A 108 3.24 26.32 16.47
CA TRP A 108 2.39 25.19 16.12
C TRP A 108 1.64 24.63 17.33
N TYR A 109 2.31 24.49 18.49
CA TYR A 109 1.69 24.05 19.73
C TYR A 109 0.59 25.01 20.18
N ASN A 110 0.87 26.31 20.16
CA ASN A 110 -0.11 27.34 20.50
C ASN A 110 -1.29 27.37 19.51
N GLN A 111 -1.07 27.09 18.23
CA GLN A 111 -2.15 26.98 17.24
C GLN A 111 -3.03 25.73 17.46
N ARG A 112 -2.43 24.57 17.79
CA ARG A 112 -3.14 23.31 18.03
C ARG A 112 -3.88 23.26 19.36
N PHE A 113 -3.29 23.80 20.42
CA PHE A 113 -3.74 23.59 21.80
C PHE A 113 -4.14 24.90 22.50
N GLY A 114 -3.54 26.04 22.13
CA GLY A 114 -3.88 27.35 22.69
C GLY A 114 -5.18 27.96 22.13
N HIS A 115 -5.57 27.62 20.90
CA HIS A 115 -6.76 28.18 20.24
C HIS A 115 -8.09 27.46 20.61
N ALA A 116 -8.11 26.68 21.68
CA ALA A 116 -9.24 25.88 22.15
C ALA A 116 -10.40 26.70 22.77
N SER A 117 -10.38 28.05 22.70
CA SER A 117 -11.41 28.91 23.30
C SER A 117 -12.44 29.50 22.32
N SER A 118 -12.35 29.23 21.01
CA SER A 118 -13.25 29.89 20.04
C SER A 118 -13.57 29.08 18.76
N THR A 119 -13.97 27.81 18.89
CA THR A 119 -15.04 27.22 18.06
C THR A 119 -15.57 25.97 18.75
N SER A 120 -16.89 25.91 18.89
CA SER A 120 -17.63 24.82 19.52
C SER A 120 -17.61 23.53 18.69
N GLN A 121 -17.01 22.46 19.21
CA GLN A 121 -17.69 21.19 19.52
C GLN A 121 -16.67 20.11 19.98
N GLN A 122 -17.01 19.40 21.06
CA GLN A 122 -16.69 18.00 21.42
C GLN A 122 -15.38 17.41 20.87
N GLN A 123 -14.41 16.95 21.68
CA GLN A 123 -14.57 16.14 22.89
C GLN A 123 -13.57 16.52 24.01
N GLN A 124 -13.98 16.31 25.26
CA GLN A 124 -13.13 16.48 26.42
C GLN A 124 -12.22 15.26 26.60
N HIS A 125 -10.92 15.49 26.69
CA HIS A 125 -9.98 14.59 27.38
C HIS A 125 -9.23 15.40 28.42
N GLN A 126 -9.86 15.61 29.59
CA GLN A 126 -9.09 15.86 30.80
C GLN A 126 -8.44 14.54 31.25
N PRO A 127 -7.19 14.56 31.76
CA PRO A 127 -6.63 13.42 32.45
C PRO A 127 -7.28 13.32 33.83
N HIS A 128 -8.29 12.47 33.96
CA HIS A 128 -8.84 12.13 35.27
C HIS A 128 -7.86 11.18 35.98
N VAL A 129 -7.02 11.73 36.86
CA VAL A 129 -6.34 10.93 37.89
C VAL A 129 -7.41 10.31 38.78
N ASN A 130 -7.68 9.02 38.61
CA ASN A 130 -8.54 8.24 39.47
C ASN A 130 -7.79 6.96 39.87
N ASP A 131 -7.27 7.02 41.09
CA ASP A 131 -6.40 6.02 41.71
C ASP A 131 -7.25 4.84 42.22
N ALA A 132 -7.78 4.02 41.30
CA ALA A 132 -8.70 2.93 41.62
C ALA A 132 -8.77 1.73 40.64
N ASN A 133 -8.10 1.77 39.47
CA ASN A 133 -8.24 0.72 38.44
C ASN A 133 -6.91 0.35 37.73
N ALA A 134 -5.79 0.37 38.46
CA ALA A 134 -4.45 0.27 37.89
C ALA A 134 -4.18 -1.02 37.08
N HIS A 135 -4.69 -2.18 37.51
CA HIS A 135 -4.29 -3.47 36.94
C HIS A 135 -4.90 -3.86 35.59
N SER A 136 -6.00 -3.23 35.13
CA SER A 136 -6.58 -3.60 33.82
C SER A 136 -6.03 -2.77 32.66
N GLY A 137 -5.64 -1.52 32.91
CA GLY A 137 -5.12 -0.61 31.87
C GLY A 137 -3.64 -0.85 31.54
N GLU A 138 -2.86 -1.34 32.50
CA GLU A 138 -1.44 -1.65 32.33
C GLU A 138 -1.23 -2.81 31.33
N LEU A 139 -2.05 -3.87 31.44
CA LEU A 139 -2.06 -5.00 30.49
C LEU A 139 -2.49 -4.58 29.08
N GLU A 140 -3.47 -3.68 28.95
CA GLU A 140 -3.93 -3.18 27.64
C GLU A 140 -2.87 -2.29 26.96
N GLN A 141 -2.09 -1.53 27.74
CA GLN A 141 -0.93 -0.78 27.25
C GLN A 141 0.23 -1.70 26.84
N GLU A 142 0.59 -2.69 27.68
CA GLU A 142 1.66 -3.65 27.38
C GLU A 142 1.36 -4.44 26.09
N GLU A 143 0.10 -4.89 25.90
CA GLU A 143 -0.33 -5.57 24.68
C GLU A 143 -0.40 -4.61 23.46
N ALA A 144 -0.60 -3.30 23.66
CA ALA A 144 -0.52 -2.32 22.58
C ALA A 144 0.93 -2.10 22.13
N GLU A 145 1.86 -1.97 23.09
CA GLU A 145 3.30 -1.83 22.85
C GLU A 145 3.92 -3.09 22.22
N GLU A 146 3.50 -4.29 22.64
CA GLU A 146 3.93 -5.53 22.01
C GLU A 146 3.45 -5.64 20.55
N ARG A 147 2.19 -5.29 20.27
CA ARG A 147 1.68 -5.23 18.88
C ARG A 147 2.42 -4.20 18.02
N GLU A 148 2.86 -3.08 18.60
CA GLU A 148 3.65 -2.09 17.86
C GLU A 148 5.07 -2.60 17.59
N ARG A 149 5.73 -3.20 18.58
CA ARG A 149 7.04 -3.87 18.40
C ARG A 149 6.97 -4.97 17.34
N ALA A 150 5.94 -5.81 17.35
CA ALA A 150 5.73 -6.85 16.35
C ALA A 150 5.52 -6.29 14.92
N ARG A 151 4.85 -5.13 14.78
CA ARG A 151 4.74 -4.43 13.49
C ARG A 151 6.08 -3.87 13.02
N LEU A 152 6.89 -3.31 13.92
CA LEU A 152 8.23 -2.82 13.58
C LEU A 152 9.14 -3.96 13.13
N MET A 153 9.19 -5.08 13.85
CA MET A 153 9.98 -6.27 13.47
C MET A 153 9.56 -6.80 12.09
N ARG A 154 8.25 -7.01 11.88
CA ARG A 154 7.73 -7.47 10.58
C ARG A 154 8.05 -6.50 9.42
N TRP A 155 8.15 -5.21 9.71
CA TRP A 155 8.59 -4.22 8.73
C TRP A 155 10.09 -4.34 8.44
N ASP A 156 10.93 -4.58 9.45
CA ASP A 156 12.37 -4.77 9.26
C ASP A 156 12.66 -6.06 8.47
N ASP A 157 12.05 -7.19 8.83
CA ASP A 157 12.13 -8.47 8.10
C ASP A 157 11.82 -8.29 6.61
N TYR A 158 10.72 -7.57 6.32
CA TYR A 158 10.32 -7.24 4.95
C TYR A 158 11.40 -6.43 4.22
N LYS A 159 12.07 -5.49 4.90
CA LYS A 159 13.09 -4.62 4.29
C LYS A 159 14.40 -5.35 3.99
N ASP A 160 14.74 -6.37 4.77
CA ASP A 160 15.91 -7.22 4.54
C ASP A 160 15.71 -8.16 3.35
N ASP A 161 14.54 -8.80 3.23
CA ASP A 161 14.17 -9.61 2.05
C ASP A 161 14.02 -8.75 0.78
N HIS A 162 13.54 -7.50 0.91
CA HIS A 162 13.13 -6.65 -0.20
C HIS A 162 14.12 -5.50 -0.46
N ARG A 163 15.30 -5.86 -0.99
CA ARG A 163 16.36 -4.89 -1.34
C ARG A 163 15.85 -3.74 -2.23
N ARG A 164 16.32 -2.52 -1.96
CA ARG A 164 16.01 -1.31 -2.76
C ARG A 164 16.23 -1.57 -4.26
N GLY A 165 15.18 -1.36 -5.06
CA GLY A 165 15.19 -1.61 -6.51
C GLY A 165 14.58 -2.95 -6.94
N TRP A 166 14.17 -3.82 -6.01
CA TRP A 166 13.33 -4.98 -6.32
C TRP A 166 12.08 -4.54 -7.09
N GLY A 167 11.79 -5.20 -8.21
CA GLY A 167 10.69 -4.87 -9.13
C GLY A 167 10.96 -3.78 -10.19
N ASN A 168 11.98 -2.91 -10.04
CA ASN A 168 12.27 -1.86 -11.03
C ASN A 168 13.44 -2.23 -11.97
N THR A 169 13.24 -3.26 -12.80
CA THR A 169 14.25 -3.74 -13.78
C THR A 169 14.04 -3.22 -15.20
N HIS A 170 12.82 -2.80 -15.56
CA HIS A 170 12.43 -2.48 -16.93
C HIS A 170 12.66 -1.01 -17.35
N ASN A 171 13.13 -0.15 -16.44
CA ASN A 171 13.41 1.26 -16.73
C ASN A 171 14.90 1.59 -16.54
N LYS A 172 15.77 0.73 -17.09
CA LYS A 172 17.18 1.03 -17.35
C LYS A 172 17.28 1.46 -18.81
N GLY A 173 17.52 2.76 -19.03
CA GLY A 173 17.92 3.30 -20.34
C GLY A 173 19.35 2.91 -20.71
#